data_AF-A0A8J7XWQ5-F1
#
_entry.id   AF-A0A8J7XWQ5-F1
#
_cell.length_a   1.000
_cell.length_b   1.000
_cell.length_c   1.000
_cell.angle_alpha   90.00
_cell.angle_beta   90.00
_cell.angle_gamma   90.00
#
_symmetry.space_group_name_H-M   'P 1'
#
loop_
_entity.id
_entity.type
_entity.pdbx_description
1 polymer ?
#
loop_
_entity_poly.entity_id
_entity_poly.type
_entity_poly.pdbx_seq_one_letter_code
_entity_poly.pdbx_strand_id
1 'polypeptide(L)'
;MERISAEERTFTGLDYFLLWGGAAVSLAEILAGGLLVPLGFVTGFIVIILGHIIGNTPLALGGIIGSKEGVPTMMSTRPAFGVKGSYLAAFLNIIQLMGWTAIMLIICGEAANSIME
;
A
#
# COMPACT_ATOMS: atom_id res chain seq x y z
N MET A 1 -16.99 14.08 -3.19
CA MET A 1 -15.78 14.14 -4.03
C MET A 1 -16.21 14.04 -5.47
N GLU A 2 -15.78 15.00 -6.27
CA GLU A 2 -16.04 15.04 -7.70
C GLU A 2 -15.07 14.11 -8.46
N ARG A 3 -15.48 13.63 -9.63
CA ARG A 3 -14.64 12.82 -10.51
C ARG A 3 -13.54 13.69 -11.10
N ILE A 4 -12.30 13.24 -11.07
CA ILE A 4 -11.19 13.98 -11.70
C ILE A 4 -11.29 13.85 -13.22
N SER A 5 -11.32 14.99 -13.90
CA SER A 5 -11.38 15.05 -15.37
C SER A 5 -10.13 14.43 -16.00
N ALA A 6 -10.18 14.07 -17.29
CA ALA A 6 -9.02 13.46 -17.94
C ALA A 6 -7.83 14.43 -18.05
N GLU A 7 -8.10 15.73 -18.19
CA GLU A 7 -7.10 16.78 -18.38
C GLU A 7 -6.30 17.06 -17.10
N GLU A 8 -6.90 16.80 -15.93
CA GLU A 8 -6.26 16.97 -14.62
C GLU A 8 -5.44 15.75 -14.17
N ARG A 9 -5.45 14.64 -14.95
CA ARG A 9 -4.70 13.42 -14.62
C ARG A 9 -3.26 13.55 -15.11
N THR A 10 -2.41 14.14 -14.27
CA THR A 10 -1.01 14.44 -14.59
C THR A 10 -0.01 13.36 -14.19
N PHE A 11 -0.43 12.39 -13.36
CA PHE A 11 0.45 11.34 -12.86
C PHE A 11 0.91 10.38 -13.97
N THR A 12 2.21 10.33 -14.19
CA THR A 12 2.86 9.43 -15.15
C THR A 12 3.33 8.14 -14.47
N GLY A 13 3.76 7.16 -15.26
CA GLY A 13 4.34 5.92 -14.74
C GLY A 13 5.58 6.15 -13.85
N LEU A 14 6.36 7.20 -14.14
CA LEU A 14 7.51 7.55 -13.31
C LEU A 14 7.08 8.10 -11.96
N ASP A 15 6.03 8.92 -11.91
CA ASP A 15 5.50 9.45 -10.65
C ASP A 15 4.99 8.32 -9.76
N TYR A 16 4.30 7.33 -10.35
CA TYR A 16 3.91 6.12 -9.62
C TYR A 16 5.11 5.32 -9.11
N PHE A 17 6.14 5.15 -9.95
CA PHE A 17 7.36 4.43 -9.55
C PHE A 17 8.07 5.14 -8.39
N LEU A 18 8.22 6.47 -8.46
CA LEU A 18 8.88 7.25 -7.42
C LEU A 18 8.07 7.28 -6.13
N LEU A 19 6.74 7.42 -6.22
CA LEU A 19 5.84 7.40 -5.07
C LEU A 19 5.94 6.07 -4.32
N TRP A 20 5.78 4.95 -5.03
CA TRP A 20 5.81 3.63 -4.41
C TRP A 20 7.22 3.17 -4.05
N GLY A 21 8.22 3.53 -4.85
CA GLY A 21 9.63 3.29 -4.54
C GLY A 21 10.05 4.00 -3.26
N GLY A 22 9.66 5.27 -3.09
CA GLY A 22 9.90 6.01 -1.86
C GLY A 22 9.23 5.39 -0.64
N ALA A 23 7.98 4.91 -0.79
CA ALA A 23 7.26 4.22 0.27
C ALA A 23 7.87 2.84 0.63
N ALA A 24 8.45 2.13 -0.37
CA ALA A 24 9.06 0.82 -0.18
C ALA A 24 10.43 0.88 0.53
N VAL A 25 11.12 2.03 0.52
CA VAL A 25 12.35 2.18 1.31
C VAL A 25 11.98 2.51 2.75
N SER A 26 11.77 1.47 3.57
CA SER A 26 11.43 1.64 4.98
C SER A 26 12.09 0.58 5.88
N LEU A 27 12.23 0.92 7.17
CA LEU A 27 12.68 -0.03 8.20
C LEU A 27 11.76 -1.27 8.30
N ALA A 28 10.46 -1.10 8.04
CA ALA A 28 9.51 -2.20 8.05
C ALA A 28 9.86 -3.27 7.00
N GLU A 29 10.30 -2.86 5.81
CA GLU A 29 10.73 -3.80 4.76
C GLU A 29 12.03 -4.53 5.12
N ILE A 30 12.95 -3.85 5.82
CA ILE A 30 14.18 -4.49 6.34
C ILE A 30 13.82 -5.57 7.37
N LEU A 31 12.91 -5.27 8.29
CA LEU A 31 12.43 -6.23 9.29
C LEU A 31 11.70 -7.41 8.62
N ALA A 32 10.84 -7.14 7.63
CA ALA A 32 10.15 -8.18 6.87
C ALA A 32 11.14 -9.09 6.12
N GLY A 33 12.18 -8.53 5.52
CA GLY A 33 13.27 -9.29 4.91
C GLY A 33 14.04 -10.16 5.94
N GLY A 34 14.22 -9.65 7.15
CA GLY A 34 14.81 -10.37 8.28
C GLY A 34 14.05 -11.67 8.62
N LEU A 35 12.72 -11.66 8.51
CA LEU A 35 11.89 -12.86 8.74
C LEU A 35 12.15 -13.98 7.72
N LEU A 36 12.69 -13.65 6.55
CA LEU A 36 12.96 -14.60 5.47
C LEU A 36 14.39 -15.15 5.51
N VAL A 37 15.26 -14.65 6.39
CA VAL A 37 16.65 -15.12 6.55
C VAL A 37 16.77 -16.64 6.69
N PRO A 38 15.92 -17.35 7.47
CA PRO A 38 16.02 -18.80 7.61
C PRO A 38 15.82 -19.60 6.31
N LEU A 39 15.23 -19.01 5.27
CA LEU A 39 15.00 -19.65 3.97
C LEU A 39 16.26 -19.63 3.07
N GLY A 40 17.28 -18.85 3.44
CA GLY A 40 18.45 -18.59 2.61
C GLY A 40 18.18 -17.56 1.50
N PHE A 41 19.25 -16.99 0.93
CA PHE A 41 19.16 -15.83 0.03
C PHE A 41 18.30 -16.11 -1.22
N VAL A 42 18.56 -17.21 -1.93
CA VAL A 42 17.88 -17.52 -3.19
C VAL A 42 16.39 -17.77 -2.97
N THR A 43 16.04 -18.63 -2.00
CA THR A 43 14.65 -18.94 -1.68
C THR A 43 13.91 -17.71 -1.16
N GLY A 44 14.52 -16.97 -0.23
CA GLY A 44 13.97 -15.73 0.30
C GLY A 44 13.69 -14.70 -0.81
N PHE A 45 14.62 -14.52 -1.74
CA PHE A 45 14.44 -13.64 -2.89
C PHE A 45 13.28 -14.07 -3.79
N ILE A 46 13.16 -15.37 -4.11
CA ILE A 46 12.04 -15.89 -4.89
C ILE A 46 10.71 -15.65 -4.15
N VAL A 47 10.66 -15.90 -2.84
CA VAL A 47 9.47 -15.68 -2.01
C VAL A 47 9.08 -14.20 -2.00
N ILE A 48 10.04 -13.28 -1.90
CA ILE A 48 9.79 -11.83 -1.98
C ILE A 48 9.12 -11.49 -3.32
N ILE A 49 9.69 -11.93 -4.44
CA ILE A 49 9.15 -11.62 -5.78
C ILE A 49 7.74 -12.20 -5.95
N LEU A 50 7.53 -13.47 -5.56
CA LEU A 50 6.22 -14.11 -5.64
C LEU A 50 5.19 -13.41 -4.73
N GLY A 51 5.58 -13.08 -3.51
CA GLY A 51 4.74 -12.35 -2.55
C GLY A 51 4.32 -11.00 -3.11
N HIS A 52 5.23 -10.23 -3.71
CA HIS A 52 4.92 -8.95 -4.34
C HIS A 52 3.99 -9.12 -5.53
N ILE A 53 4.24 -10.08 -6.43
CA ILE A 53 3.36 -10.31 -7.59
C ILE A 53 1.95 -10.66 -7.11
N ILE A 54 1.82 -11.63 -6.20
CA ILE A 54 0.52 -12.08 -5.70
C ILE A 54 -0.19 -10.96 -4.92
N GLY A 55 0.54 -10.30 -4.00
CA GLY A 55 0.01 -9.25 -3.14
C GLY A 55 -0.39 -7.99 -3.89
N ASN A 56 0.46 -7.49 -4.81
CA ASN A 56 0.18 -6.25 -5.54
C ASN A 56 -0.81 -6.43 -6.69
N THR A 57 -1.02 -7.63 -7.21
CA THR A 57 -1.99 -7.85 -8.30
C THR A 57 -3.38 -7.28 -8.00
N PRO A 58 -4.06 -7.62 -6.89
CA PRO A 58 -5.36 -7.04 -6.57
C PRO A 58 -5.32 -5.52 -6.35
N LEU A 59 -4.25 -5.00 -5.74
CA LEU A 59 -4.07 -3.56 -5.55
C LEU A 59 -3.94 -2.83 -6.89
N ALA A 60 -3.17 -3.39 -7.82
CA ALA A 60 -2.97 -2.85 -9.16
C ALA A 60 -4.28 -2.86 -9.97
N LEU A 61 -5.05 -3.95 -9.90
CA LEU A 61 -6.37 -4.02 -10.54
C LEU A 61 -7.33 -2.96 -10.00
N GLY A 62 -7.37 -2.76 -8.67
CA GLY A 62 -8.14 -1.69 -8.04
C GLY A 62 -7.66 -0.29 -8.46
N GLY A 63 -6.34 -0.09 -8.52
CA GLY A 63 -5.71 1.16 -8.96
C GLY A 63 -6.04 1.51 -10.41
N ILE A 64 -6.08 0.51 -11.31
CA ILE A 64 -6.48 0.70 -12.71
C ILE A 64 -7.93 1.21 -12.79
N ILE A 65 -8.85 0.65 -12.00
CA ILE A 65 -10.24 1.10 -11.97
C ILE A 65 -10.31 2.55 -11.49
N GLY A 66 -9.67 2.88 -10.37
CA GLY A 66 -9.65 4.23 -9.83
C GLY A 66 -9.03 5.27 -10.79
N SER A 67 -7.93 4.91 -11.46
CA SER A 67 -7.23 5.78 -12.42
C SER A 67 -8.04 6.01 -13.70
N LYS A 68 -8.67 4.97 -14.25
CA LYS A 68 -9.54 5.08 -15.44
C LYS A 68 -10.82 5.87 -15.13
N GLU A 69 -11.46 5.56 -14.02
CA GLU A 69 -12.69 6.21 -13.64
C GLU A 69 -12.47 7.59 -13.02
N GLY A 70 -11.26 7.93 -12.56
CA GLY A 70 -10.99 9.21 -11.89
C GLY A 70 -11.78 9.37 -10.60
N VAL A 71 -12.04 8.25 -9.91
CA VAL A 71 -12.82 8.22 -8.67
C VAL A 71 -11.99 7.65 -7.52
N PRO A 72 -12.23 8.09 -6.27
CA PRO A 72 -11.59 7.50 -5.09
C PRO A 72 -11.95 6.03 -4.93
N THR A 73 -11.06 5.26 -4.30
CA THR A 73 -11.21 3.81 -4.02
C THR A 73 -12.55 3.48 -3.37
N MET A 74 -13.02 4.27 -2.41
CA MET A 74 -14.30 4.00 -1.72
C MET A 74 -15.50 4.25 -2.63
N MET A 75 -15.38 5.12 -3.64
CA MET A 75 -16.43 5.30 -4.63
C MET A 75 -16.42 4.15 -5.65
N SER A 76 -15.25 3.60 -6.00
CA SER A 76 -15.15 2.47 -6.91
C SER A 76 -15.72 1.17 -6.33
N THR A 77 -15.98 1.07 -5.02
CA THR A 77 -16.66 -0.10 -4.42
C THR A 77 -18.19 -0.01 -4.46
N ARG A 78 -18.76 1.17 -4.73
CA ARG A 78 -20.21 1.39 -4.75
C ARG A 78 -20.97 0.54 -5.78
N PRO A 79 -20.45 0.24 -6.97
CA PRO A 79 -21.13 -0.66 -7.90
C PRO A 79 -21.37 -2.08 -7.34
N ALA A 80 -20.47 -2.57 -6.48
CA ALA A 80 -20.57 -3.90 -5.89
C ALA A 80 -21.42 -3.93 -4.59
N PHE A 81 -21.26 -2.92 -3.73
CA PHE A 81 -21.85 -2.91 -2.38
C PHE A 81 -22.93 -1.84 -2.16
N GLY A 82 -23.21 -1.02 -3.17
CA GLY A 82 -24.05 0.17 -3.07
C GLY A 82 -23.40 1.30 -2.26
N VAL A 83 -24.10 2.44 -2.20
CA VAL A 83 -23.62 3.63 -1.45
C VAL A 83 -23.47 3.30 0.03
N LYS A 84 -24.46 2.65 0.64
CA LYS A 84 -24.42 2.31 2.07
C LYS A 84 -23.33 1.27 2.38
N GLY A 85 -23.14 0.26 1.53
CA GLY A 85 -22.10 -0.73 1.72
C GLY A 85 -20.68 -0.17 1.56
N SER A 86 -20.49 0.90 0.78
CA SER A 86 -19.18 1.57 0.68
C SER A 86 -18.68 2.15 2.01
N TYR A 87 -19.56 2.46 2.96
CA TYR A 87 -19.15 2.90 4.30
C TYR A 87 -18.45 1.81 5.09
N LEU A 88 -18.82 0.53 4.92
CA LEU A 88 -18.12 -0.57 5.57
C LEU A 88 -16.68 -0.68 5.03
N ALA A 89 -16.50 -0.61 3.71
CA ALA A 89 -15.18 -0.61 3.10
C ALA A 89 -14.31 0.57 3.58
N ALA A 90 -14.91 1.76 3.70
CA ALA A 90 -14.24 2.93 4.24
C ALA A 90 -13.83 2.73 5.71
N PHE A 91 -14.74 2.20 6.54
CA PHE A 91 -14.48 1.93 7.95
C PHE A 91 -13.34 0.93 8.15
N LEU A 92 -13.36 -0.19 7.41
CA LEU A 92 -12.28 -1.18 7.46
C LEU A 92 -10.94 -0.59 7.01
N ASN A 93 -10.95 0.28 6.00
CA ASN A 93 -9.73 0.97 5.56
C ASN A 93 -9.19 1.93 6.64
N ILE A 94 -10.06 2.65 7.36
CA ILE A 94 -9.64 3.49 8.48
C ILE A 94 -8.97 2.66 9.58
N ILE A 95 -9.56 1.51 9.95
CA ILE A 95 -8.96 0.60 10.93
C ILE A 95 -7.58 0.12 10.47
N GLN A 96 -7.46 -0.28 9.20
CA GLN A 96 -6.18 -0.70 8.63
C GLN A 96 -5.13 0.43 8.67
N LEU A 97 -5.50 1.67 8.33
CA LEU A 97 -4.61 2.83 8.38
C LEU A 97 -4.16 3.15 9.81
N MET A 98 -5.04 3.02 10.80
CA MET A 98 -4.66 3.15 12.22
C MET A 98 -3.64 2.09 12.61
N GLY A 99 -3.86 0.83 12.22
CA GLY A 99 -2.92 -0.26 12.47
C GLY A 99 -1.54 -0.03 11.82
N TRP A 100 -1.53 0.41 10.57
CA TRP A 100 -0.29 0.77 9.86
C TRP A 100 0.45 1.92 10.54
N THR A 101 -0.27 2.96 10.95
CA THR A 101 0.29 4.11 11.66
C THR A 101 0.89 3.69 13.00
N ALA A 102 0.23 2.80 13.74
CA ALA A 102 0.74 2.28 15.01
C ALA A 102 2.07 1.53 14.82
N ILE A 103 2.18 0.65 13.81
CA ILE A 103 3.42 -0.07 13.50
C ILE A 103 4.54 0.93 13.15
N MET A 104 4.25 1.94 12.34
CA MET A 104 5.24 2.96 11.99
C MET A 104 5.74 3.74 13.21
N LEU A 105 4.86 4.09 14.15
CA LEU A 105 5.26 4.74 15.40
C LEU A 105 6.15 3.85 16.27
N ILE A 106 5.85 2.55 16.35
CA ILE A 106 6.65 1.58 17.11
C ILE A 106 8.06 1.50 16.51
N ILE A 107 8.17 1.27 15.20
CA ILE A 107 9.46 1.16 14.50
C ILE A 107 10.27 2.46 14.62
N CYS A 108 9.63 3.62 14.48
CA CYS A 108 10.30 4.91 14.69
C CYS A 108 10.78 5.09 16.14
N GLY A 109 10.02 4.64 17.13
CA GLY A 109 10.41 4.67 18.54
C GLY A 109 11.63 3.79 18.82
N GLU A 110 11.64 2.57 18.29
CA GLU A 110 12.80 1.65 18.39
C GLU A 110 14.04 2.24 17.72
N ALA A 111 13.89 2.81 16.52
CA ALA A 111 14.98 3.46 15.80
C ALA A 111 15.55 4.64 16.60
N ALA A 112 14.70 5.48 17.19
CA ALA A 112 15.14 6.60 18.03
C ALA A 112 15.90 6.12 19.28
N ASN A 113 15.41 5.07 19.94
CA ASN A 113 16.07 4.51 21.12
C ASN A 113 17.47 3.97 20.78
N SER A 114 17.62 3.31 19.63
CA SER A 114 18.90 2.73 19.19
C SER A 114 20.03 3.75 18.95
N ILE A 115 19.70 5.05 18.82
CA ILE A 115 20.67 6.14 18.65
C ILE A 115 21.05 6.77 20.01
N MET A 116 20.20 6.62 21.03
CA MET A 116 20.42 7.20 22.36
C MET A 116 21.26 6.31 23.28
N GLU A 117 21.33 5.01 22.98
CA GLU A 117 22.24 4.03 23.61
C GLU A 117 23.62 4.04 22.94
#